data_AF-A0A7S0VPM7-F1
#
_entry.id   AF-A0A7S0VPM7-F1
#
_cell.length_a   1.000
_cell.length_b   1.000
_cell.length_c   1.000
_cell.angle_alpha   90.00
_cell.angle_beta   90.00
_cell.angle_gamma   90.00
#
_symmetry.space_group_name_H-M   'P 1'
#
loop_
_entity.id
_entity.type
_entity.pdbx_description
1 polymer ?
#
loop_
_entity_poly.entity_id
_entity_poly.type
_entity_poly.pdbx_seq_one_letter_code
_entity_poly.pdbx_strand_id
1 'polypeptide(L)'
;WGGGGEGDCVAPQMFKFLAGKGHPEFSTGNQQDAQEYLMHVFKVLERADRAAGLPPVHRPFNVGFEECFKDLQSGRVRYKSDVQCQLSLPIPLDRAVNTAEVSSYEERHAKRQKSSAAGAAEEDKEEPVKPRVPMEACLEAFFGEAVVDGYLSPVTGEKGVAHKRQGISAYPKYLVLHMCRYVVGDDWRPKKLDCLVPAPPTLDLSKYRAKRGGEELLPEDEPPSAAASAGPVPDASIVQQLTAMGFSENAGKRAALSVSNAGVEQAVEWAFEHNGDADFNDPVPAPGAPA
;
A
#
# COMPACT_ATOMS: atom_id res chain seq x y z
N TRP A 1 -29.86 -3.57 -22.58
CA TRP A 1 -30.81 -3.88 -21.51
C TRP A 1 -32.19 -3.43 -21.95
N GLY A 2 -32.85 -4.27 -22.74
CA GLY A 2 -34.22 -4.06 -23.17
C GLY A 2 -35.14 -4.93 -22.32
N GLY A 3 -36.23 -4.32 -21.86
CA GLY A 3 -37.49 -4.96 -21.49
C GLY A 3 -37.48 -5.88 -20.26
N GLY A 4 -38.08 -5.42 -19.16
CA GLY A 4 -38.60 -6.33 -18.13
C GLY A 4 -38.58 -5.74 -16.72
N GLY A 5 -39.71 -5.15 -16.31
CA GLY A 5 -40.00 -4.79 -14.91
C GLY A 5 -40.36 -3.32 -14.73
N GLU A 6 -41.64 -3.03 -14.56
CA GLU A 6 -42.19 -1.75 -14.10
C GLU A 6 -41.89 -1.59 -12.59
N GLY A 7 -40.61 -1.51 -12.26
CA GLY A 7 -40.14 -1.02 -10.98
C GLY A 7 -39.57 0.36 -11.20
N ASP A 8 -39.91 1.32 -10.32
CA ASP A 8 -39.31 2.65 -10.32
C ASP A 8 -37.79 2.52 -10.24
N CYS A 9 -37.11 2.67 -11.38
CA CYS A 9 -35.66 2.64 -11.46
C CYS A 9 -35.13 4.05 -11.69
N VAL A 10 -34.02 4.38 -11.04
CA VAL A 10 -33.35 5.67 -11.18
C VAL A 10 -32.12 5.47 -12.05
N ALA A 11 -31.90 6.38 -13.01
CA ALA A 11 -30.67 6.44 -13.80
C ALA A 11 -29.75 7.55 -13.25
N PRO A 12 -28.74 7.24 -12.41
CA PRO A 12 -27.91 8.24 -11.72
C PRO A 12 -26.82 8.85 -12.63
N GLN A 13 -27.18 9.25 -13.86
CA GLN A 13 -26.23 9.75 -14.87
C GLN A 13 -25.49 11.00 -14.41
N MET A 14 -26.22 11.95 -13.82
CA MET A 14 -25.63 13.19 -13.30
C MET A 14 -24.65 12.92 -12.17
N PHE A 15 -25.02 12.01 -11.24
CA PHE A 15 -24.15 11.62 -10.15
C PHE A 15 -22.87 10.94 -10.67
N LYS A 16 -23.00 9.97 -11.59
CA LYS A 16 -21.85 9.30 -12.22
C LYS A 16 -20.91 10.32 -12.86
N PHE A 17 -21.45 11.25 -13.65
CA PHE A 17 -20.66 12.28 -14.33
C PHE A 17 -19.89 13.16 -13.34
N LEU A 18 -20.55 13.65 -12.28
CA LEU A 18 -19.92 14.51 -11.28
C LEU A 18 -18.90 13.76 -10.44
N ALA A 19 -19.23 12.55 -9.98
CA ALA A 19 -18.33 11.72 -9.18
C ALA A 19 -17.08 11.33 -10.00
N GLY A 20 -17.21 11.00 -11.28
CA GLY A 20 -16.09 10.58 -12.13
C GLY A 20 -15.30 11.72 -12.77
N LYS A 21 -15.75 12.98 -12.68
CA LYS A 21 -15.19 14.10 -13.45
C LYS A 21 -13.69 14.28 -13.17
N GLY A 22 -12.88 14.16 -14.23
CA GLY A 22 -11.42 14.31 -14.16
C GLY A 22 -10.66 13.12 -13.58
N HIS A 23 -11.36 12.02 -13.21
CA HIS A 23 -10.70 10.80 -12.78
C HIS A 23 -10.44 9.89 -13.98
N PRO A 24 -9.21 9.36 -14.18
CA PRO A 24 -8.88 8.56 -15.36
C PRO A 24 -9.75 7.31 -15.50
N GLU A 25 -10.04 6.62 -14.39
CA GLU A 25 -10.88 5.42 -14.39
C GLU A 25 -12.40 5.72 -14.31
N PHE A 26 -12.85 6.42 -13.26
CA PHE A 26 -14.27 6.62 -13.00
C PHE A 26 -15.00 7.55 -13.97
N SER A 27 -14.27 8.27 -14.85
CA SER A 27 -14.88 9.02 -15.95
C SER A 27 -15.33 8.12 -17.12
N THR A 28 -14.85 6.87 -17.15
CA THR A 28 -15.08 5.93 -18.27
C THR A 28 -16.37 5.11 -18.14
N GLY A 29 -16.62 4.27 -19.15
CA GLY A 29 -17.67 3.25 -19.16
C GLY A 29 -17.20 1.87 -18.68
N ASN A 30 -15.95 1.71 -18.27
CA ASN A 30 -15.35 0.41 -17.95
C ASN A 30 -15.84 -0.14 -16.61
N GLN A 31 -15.60 -1.43 -16.38
CA GLN A 31 -15.79 -2.04 -15.06
C GLN A 31 -14.72 -1.52 -14.10
N GLN A 32 -15.10 -1.32 -12.83
CA GLN A 32 -14.27 -0.65 -11.83
C GLN A 32 -14.33 -1.37 -10.48
N ASP A 33 -13.32 -1.15 -9.65
CA ASP A 33 -13.29 -1.70 -8.29
C ASP A 33 -14.20 -0.90 -7.34
N ALA A 34 -15.00 -1.62 -6.56
CA ALA A 34 -15.99 -1.00 -5.67
C ALA A 34 -15.36 -0.31 -4.45
N GLN A 35 -14.26 -0.85 -3.93
CA GLN A 35 -13.55 -0.27 -2.80
C GLN A 35 -12.84 1.01 -3.23
N GLU A 36 -12.17 0.99 -4.38
CA GLU A 36 -11.52 2.17 -4.95
C GLU A 36 -12.55 3.29 -5.20
N TYR A 37 -13.70 2.94 -5.80
CA TYR A 37 -14.77 3.90 -6.05
C TYR A 37 -15.34 4.49 -4.76
N LEU A 38 -15.55 3.68 -3.72
CA LEU A 38 -16.04 4.16 -2.42
C LEU A 38 -15.06 5.18 -1.80
N MET A 39 -13.76 4.88 -1.80
CA MET A 39 -12.74 5.80 -1.29
C MET A 39 -12.67 7.09 -2.10
N HIS A 40 -12.80 6.98 -3.43
CA HIS A 40 -12.86 8.13 -4.31
C HIS A 40 -14.07 9.02 -4.00
N VAL A 41 -15.26 8.44 -3.87
CA VAL A 41 -16.48 9.17 -3.50
C VAL A 41 -16.33 9.85 -2.15
N PHE A 42 -15.76 9.20 -1.14
CA PHE A 42 -15.46 9.83 0.15
C PHE A 42 -14.54 11.05 0.02
N LYS A 43 -13.50 10.97 -0.82
CA LYS A 43 -12.59 12.10 -1.10
C LYS A 43 -13.30 13.25 -1.82
N VAL A 44 -14.15 12.94 -2.81
CA VAL A 44 -14.93 13.95 -3.55
C VAL A 44 -15.88 14.68 -2.60
N LEU A 45 -16.62 13.93 -1.76
CA LEU A 45 -17.56 14.49 -0.81
C LEU A 45 -16.86 15.28 0.30
N GLU A 46 -15.73 14.80 0.83
CA GLU A 46 -14.96 15.55 1.83
C GLU A 46 -14.52 16.93 1.32
N ARG A 47 -14.10 17.04 0.06
CA ARG A 47 -13.74 18.33 -0.55
C ARG A 47 -14.94 19.27 -0.59
N ALA A 48 -16.12 18.76 -0.94
CA ALA A 48 -17.36 19.54 -0.96
C ALA A 48 -17.80 19.94 0.46
N ASP A 49 -17.76 19.02 1.42
CA ASP A 49 -18.09 19.27 2.83
C ASP A 49 -17.20 20.36 3.41
N ARG A 50 -15.88 20.28 3.16
CA ARG A 50 -14.91 21.28 3.61
C ARG A 50 -15.21 22.67 3.03
N ALA A 51 -15.53 22.75 1.74
CA ALA A 51 -15.89 24.01 1.10
C ALA A 51 -17.20 24.60 1.66
N ALA A 52 -18.12 23.74 2.12
CA ALA A 52 -19.38 24.12 2.75
C ALA A 52 -19.28 24.34 4.28
N GLY A 53 -18.12 24.11 4.90
CA GLY A 53 -17.95 24.17 6.36
C GLY A 53 -18.68 23.05 7.12
N LEU A 54 -19.00 21.95 6.44
CA LEU A 54 -19.67 20.79 7.01
C LEU A 54 -18.66 19.72 7.49
N PRO A 55 -19.03 18.88 8.47
CA PRO A 55 -18.19 17.75 8.85
C PRO A 55 -18.11 16.72 7.69
N PRO A 56 -16.95 16.08 7.48
CA PRO A 56 -16.81 15.08 6.41
C PRO A 56 -17.81 13.93 6.54
N VAL A 57 -18.48 13.59 5.45
CA VAL A 57 -19.49 12.52 5.39
C VAL A 57 -18.95 11.15 5.83
N HIS A 58 -17.66 10.89 5.62
CA HIS A 58 -17.03 9.61 5.95
C HIS A 58 -16.68 9.48 7.44
N ARG A 59 -16.82 10.54 8.24
CA ARG A 59 -16.48 10.56 9.68
C ARG A 59 -17.13 9.43 10.50
N PRO A 60 -18.40 9.02 10.29
CA PRO A 60 -19.00 7.89 11.00
C PRO A 60 -18.34 6.53 10.72
N PHE A 61 -17.55 6.44 9.65
CA PHE A 61 -16.79 5.25 9.26
C PHE A 61 -15.34 5.25 9.81
N ASN A 62 -14.90 6.36 10.41
CA ASN A 62 -13.53 6.49 10.88
C ASN A 62 -13.26 5.58 12.08
N VAL A 63 -12.27 4.71 11.92
CA VAL A 63 -11.67 3.86 12.92
C VAL A 63 -10.34 4.46 13.32
N GLY A 64 -10.16 4.70 14.61
CA GLY A 64 -8.87 5.10 15.16
C GLY A 64 -8.01 3.86 15.39
N PHE A 65 -6.76 3.93 14.94
CA PHE A 65 -5.73 2.94 15.20
C PHE A 65 -4.64 3.52 16.08
N GLU A 66 -3.99 2.62 16.80
CA GLU A 66 -2.75 2.88 17.49
C GLU A 66 -1.80 1.73 17.22
N GLU A 67 -0.63 2.10 16.72
CA GLU A 67 0.47 1.23 16.40
C GLU A 67 1.54 1.40 17.46
N CYS A 68 1.99 0.28 18.02
CA CYS A 68 3.09 0.19 18.97
C CYS A 68 4.27 -0.46 18.27
N PHE A 69 5.39 0.25 18.21
CA PHE A 69 6.68 -0.24 17.75
C PHE A 69 7.57 -0.43 18.97
N LYS A 70 8.02 -1.67 19.23
CA LYS A 70 8.82 -2.03 20.39
C LYS A 70 10.19 -2.50 19.95
N ASP A 71 11.22 -1.80 20.40
CA ASP A 71 12.61 -2.22 20.27
C ASP A 71 12.89 -3.31 21.31
N LEU A 72 13.24 -4.52 20.88
CA LEU A 72 13.52 -5.62 21.82
C LEU A 72 14.90 -5.50 22.49
N GLN A 73 15.82 -4.71 21.93
CA GLN A 73 17.13 -4.50 22.55
C GLN A 73 17.02 -3.62 23.80
N SER A 74 16.31 -2.49 23.68
CA SER A 74 16.13 -1.55 24.81
C SER A 74 14.86 -1.80 25.63
N GLY A 75 13.90 -2.54 25.08
CA GLY A 75 12.57 -2.72 25.66
C GLY A 75 11.66 -1.50 25.52
N ARG A 76 12.14 -0.41 24.91
CA ARG A 76 11.40 0.85 24.76
C ARG A 76 10.44 0.82 23.58
N VAL A 77 9.43 1.68 23.64
CA VAL A 77 8.33 1.70 22.67
C VAL A 77 8.11 3.05 22.02
N ARG A 78 7.55 3.05 20.81
CA ARG A 78 7.07 4.23 20.10
C ARG A 78 5.64 3.98 19.66
N TYR A 79 4.75 4.93 19.94
CA TYR A 79 3.35 4.85 19.54
C TYR A 79 3.07 5.78 18.36
N LYS A 80 2.32 5.29 17.39
CA LYS A 80 1.79 6.09 16.28
C LYS A 80 0.28 5.93 16.21
N SER A 81 -0.43 7.04 16.17
CA SER A 81 -1.89 7.03 15.95
C SER A 81 -2.19 7.23 14.48
N ASP A 82 -3.18 6.52 13.97
CA ASP A 82 -3.68 6.63 12.60
C ASP A 82 -5.20 6.61 12.59
N VAL A 83 -5.82 7.16 11.55
CA VAL A 83 -7.27 7.12 11.37
C VAL A 83 -7.56 6.64 9.96
N GLN A 84 -8.34 5.56 9.85
CA GLN A 84 -8.73 4.97 8.58
C GLN A 84 -10.26 4.88 8.50
N CYS A 85 -10.82 4.81 7.30
CA CYS A 85 -12.27 4.66 7.11
C CYS A 85 -12.72 3.23 6.75
N GLN A 86 -11.78 2.28 6.72
CA GLN A 86 -12.03 0.86 6.46
C GLN A 86 -10.91 -0.01 7.04
N LEU A 87 -11.19 -1.31 7.22
CA LEU A 87 -10.19 -2.33 7.52
C LEU A 87 -9.97 -3.19 6.27
N SER A 88 -8.78 -3.15 5.70
CA SER A 88 -8.38 -4.01 4.58
C SER A 88 -7.81 -5.32 5.12
N LEU A 89 -8.68 -6.33 5.24
CA LEU A 89 -8.35 -7.61 5.84
C LEU A 89 -7.65 -8.54 4.85
N PRO A 90 -6.43 -9.04 5.15
CA PRO A 90 -5.80 -10.08 4.38
C PRO A 90 -6.57 -11.41 4.51
N ILE A 91 -6.43 -12.28 3.52
CA ILE A 91 -7.08 -13.59 3.50
C ILE A 91 -6.01 -14.68 3.56
N PRO A 92 -5.69 -15.20 4.76
CA PRO A 92 -4.73 -16.29 4.93
C PRO A 92 -5.34 -17.61 4.44
N LEU A 93 -5.12 -17.96 3.18
CA LEU A 93 -5.66 -19.17 2.56
C LEU A 93 -5.17 -20.47 3.22
N ASP A 94 -3.98 -20.44 3.81
CA ASP A 94 -3.39 -21.51 4.60
C ASP A 94 -4.23 -21.85 5.86
N ARG A 95 -5.07 -20.92 6.30
CA ARG A 95 -5.97 -21.10 7.46
C ARG A 95 -7.40 -21.50 7.04
N ALA A 96 -7.58 -22.01 5.83
CA ALA A 96 -8.87 -22.56 5.39
C ALA A 96 -9.22 -23.85 6.15
N VAL A 97 -10.49 -24.01 6.53
CA VAL A 97 -10.94 -25.13 7.39
C VAL A 97 -11.35 -26.39 6.61
N ASN A 98 -11.52 -26.29 5.29
CA ASN A 98 -12.00 -27.36 4.43
C ASN A 98 -10.98 -27.75 3.35
N THR A 99 -9.69 -27.62 3.64
CA THR A 99 -8.60 -27.92 2.69
C THR A 99 -8.71 -29.34 2.10
N ALA A 100 -9.01 -30.35 2.92
CA ALA A 100 -9.19 -31.72 2.46
C ALA A 100 -10.36 -31.87 1.46
N GLU A 101 -11.48 -31.17 1.69
CA GLU A 101 -12.63 -31.19 0.78
C GLU A 101 -12.28 -30.54 -0.56
N VAL A 102 -11.59 -29.39 -0.53
CA VAL A 102 -11.13 -28.67 -1.72
C VAL A 102 -10.19 -29.55 -2.53
N SER A 103 -9.18 -30.16 -1.91
CA SER A 103 -8.25 -31.06 -2.60
C SER A 103 -8.96 -32.26 -3.21
N SER A 104 -9.92 -32.86 -2.49
CA SER A 104 -10.71 -33.97 -3.03
C SER A 104 -11.56 -33.58 -4.23
N TYR A 105 -12.09 -32.34 -4.25
CA TYR A 105 -12.84 -31.80 -5.37
C TYR A 105 -11.92 -31.52 -6.56
N GLU A 106 -10.78 -30.87 -6.34
CA GLU A 106 -9.79 -30.57 -7.37
C GLU A 106 -9.26 -31.85 -8.04
N GLU A 107 -8.99 -32.91 -7.28
CA GLU A 107 -8.59 -34.20 -7.83
C GLU A 107 -9.68 -34.84 -8.69
N ARG A 108 -10.94 -34.82 -8.23
CA ARG A 108 -12.08 -35.37 -9.00
C ARG A 108 -12.33 -34.58 -10.26
N HIS A 109 -12.29 -33.24 -10.17
CA HIS A 109 -12.45 -32.34 -11.30
C HIS A 109 -11.31 -32.51 -12.32
N ALA A 110 -10.06 -32.62 -11.87
CA ALA A 110 -8.91 -32.88 -12.75
C ALA A 110 -8.97 -34.25 -13.43
N LYS A 111 -9.39 -35.31 -12.72
CA LYS A 111 -9.62 -36.64 -13.31
C LYS A 111 -10.73 -36.59 -14.38
N ARG A 112 -11.83 -35.90 -14.10
CA ARG A 112 -12.95 -35.71 -15.03
C ARG A 112 -12.55 -34.93 -16.28
N GLN A 113 -11.80 -33.84 -16.14
CA GLN A 113 -11.27 -33.05 -17.25
C GLN A 113 -10.33 -33.86 -18.16
N LYS A 114 -9.52 -34.78 -17.58
CA LYS A 114 -8.68 -35.69 -18.38
C LYS A 114 -9.49 -36.77 -19.10
N SER A 115 -10.60 -37.25 -18.52
CA SER A 115 -11.46 -38.25 -19.15
C SER A 115 -12.45 -37.68 -20.17
N SER A 116 -12.92 -36.43 -20.01
CA SER A 116 -13.86 -35.79 -20.94
C SER A 116 -13.22 -35.35 -22.27
N ALA A 117 -11.89 -35.26 -22.31
CA ALA A 117 -11.13 -35.14 -23.57
C ALA A 117 -11.29 -36.36 -24.51
N ALA A 118 -11.86 -37.48 -24.03
CA ALA A 118 -12.15 -38.68 -24.81
C ALA A 118 -13.60 -38.78 -25.34
N GLY A 119 -14.40 -37.70 -25.24
CA GLY A 119 -15.70 -37.60 -25.92
C GLY A 119 -16.91 -37.76 -25.01
N ALA A 120 -17.32 -36.67 -24.37
CA ALA A 120 -18.69 -36.22 -24.11
C ALA A 120 -18.61 -35.07 -23.10
N ALA A 121 -18.93 -33.86 -23.54
CA ALA A 121 -19.07 -32.71 -22.65
C ALA A 121 -20.42 -32.80 -21.93
N GLU A 122 -20.49 -33.56 -20.84
CA GLU A 122 -21.51 -33.26 -19.82
C GLU A 122 -21.11 -31.98 -19.10
N GLU A 123 -22.03 -31.01 -19.05
CA GLU A 123 -21.88 -29.81 -18.21
C GLU A 123 -21.73 -30.25 -16.76
N ASP A 124 -20.61 -29.87 -16.14
CA ASP A 124 -20.33 -30.17 -14.74
C ASP A 124 -21.30 -29.38 -13.85
N LYS A 125 -22.37 -30.05 -13.41
CA LYS A 125 -23.41 -29.48 -12.53
C LYS A 125 -23.00 -29.48 -11.05
N GLU A 126 -21.80 -29.96 -10.73
CA GLU A 126 -21.31 -29.99 -9.35
C GLU A 126 -20.83 -28.60 -8.94
N GLU A 127 -21.38 -28.06 -7.84
CA GLU A 127 -20.97 -26.76 -7.32
C GLU A 127 -19.47 -26.78 -6.94
N PRO A 128 -18.70 -25.74 -7.32
CA PRO A 128 -17.29 -25.69 -7.01
C PRO A 128 -17.06 -25.58 -5.50
N VAL A 129 -16.25 -26.51 -4.96
CA VAL A 129 -15.85 -26.50 -3.55
C VAL A 129 -14.72 -25.48 -3.37
N LYS A 130 -15.01 -24.38 -2.67
CA LYS A 130 -14.05 -23.29 -2.44
C LYS A 130 -13.42 -23.36 -1.06
N PRO A 131 -12.16 -22.92 -0.89
CA PRO A 131 -11.56 -22.74 0.43
C PRO A 131 -12.41 -21.81 1.30
N ARG A 132 -12.65 -22.21 2.55
CA ARG A 132 -13.41 -21.46 3.54
C ARG A 132 -12.46 -20.95 4.61
N VAL A 133 -12.17 -19.65 4.57
CA VAL A 133 -11.29 -18.99 5.54
C VAL A 133 -12.17 -18.31 6.61
N PRO A 134 -12.01 -18.63 7.91
CA PRO A 134 -12.77 -17.97 8.97
C PRO A 134 -12.49 -16.46 9.02
N MET A 135 -13.53 -15.64 9.26
CA MET A 135 -13.37 -14.19 9.46
C MET A 135 -12.37 -13.87 10.59
N GLU A 136 -12.36 -14.68 11.63
CA GLU A 136 -11.41 -14.58 12.74
C GLU A 136 -9.95 -14.68 12.27
N ALA A 137 -9.63 -15.60 11.35
CA ALA A 137 -8.29 -15.75 10.82
C ALA A 137 -7.83 -14.50 10.05
N CYS A 138 -8.74 -13.84 9.33
CA CYS A 138 -8.47 -12.57 8.65
C CYS A 138 -8.19 -11.43 9.62
N LEU A 139 -8.93 -11.36 10.74
CA LEU A 139 -8.73 -10.35 11.78
C LEU A 139 -7.43 -10.59 12.56
N GLU A 140 -7.13 -11.83 12.92
CA GLU A 140 -5.85 -12.20 13.54
C GLU A 140 -4.66 -11.87 12.64
N ALA A 141 -4.78 -12.11 11.33
CA ALA A 141 -3.74 -11.73 10.37
C ALA A 141 -3.57 -10.21 10.25
N PHE A 142 -4.67 -9.44 10.31
CA PHE A 142 -4.63 -7.97 10.28
C PHE A 142 -4.02 -7.37 11.56
N PHE A 143 -4.41 -7.86 12.74
CA PHE A 143 -3.92 -7.38 14.04
C PHE A 143 -2.67 -8.10 14.53
N GLY A 144 -2.15 -9.04 13.73
CA GLY A 144 -0.96 -9.83 14.02
C GLY A 144 0.26 -8.96 14.24
N GLU A 145 1.18 -9.47 15.04
CA GLU A 145 2.45 -8.82 15.32
C GLU A 145 3.41 -9.03 14.15
N ALA A 146 3.94 -7.94 13.61
CA ALA A 146 4.94 -7.97 12.56
C ALA A 146 6.34 -7.83 13.19
N VAL A 147 7.25 -8.69 12.78
CA VAL A 147 8.65 -8.68 13.20
C VAL A 147 9.47 -7.87 12.20
N VAL A 148 10.32 -6.98 12.71
CA VAL A 148 11.23 -6.14 11.93
C VAL A 148 12.65 -6.54 12.29
N ASP A 149 13.27 -7.32 11.41
CA ASP A 149 14.65 -7.77 11.57
C ASP A 149 15.65 -6.69 11.14
N GLY A 150 16.80 -6.62 11.83
CA GLY A 150 17.88 -5.69 11.52
C GLY A 150 17.62 -4.24 11.93
N TYR A 151 16.66 -4.01 12.84
CA TYR A 151 16.38 -2.67 13.39
C TYR A 151 17.58 -2.15 14.19
N LEU A 152 18.11 -0.99 13.80
CA LEU A 152 19.16 -0.30 14.54
C LEU A 152 18.54 0.48 15.70
N SER A 153 18.79 0.05 16.94
CA SER A 153 18.26 0.73 18.12
C SER A 153 18.96 2.08 18.32
N PRO A 154 18.21 3.19 18.46
CA PRO A 154 18.80 4.48 18.82
C PRO A 154 19.26 4.55 20.28
N VAL A 155 18.87 3.56 21.11
CA VAL A 155 19.21 3.49 22.54
C VAL A 155 20.48 2.68 22.76
N THR A 156 20.61 1.53 22.11
CA THR A 156 21.76 0.65 22.29
C THR A 156 22.82 0.81 21.20
N GLY A 157 22.48 1.38 20.05
CA GLY A 157 23.39 1.53 18.90
C GLY A 157 23.64 0.22 18.13
N GLU A 158 22.97 -0.87 18.50
CA GLU A 158 23.15 -2.18 17.89
C GLU A 158 21.95 -2.57 17.01
N LYS A 159 22.21 -3.41 16.00
CA LYS A 159 21.14 -4.00 15.18
C LYS A 159 20.51 -5.19 15.91
N GLY A 160 19.20 -5.28 15.86
CA GLY A 160 18.45 -6.37 16.46
C GLY A 160 17.05 -6.47 15.87
N VAL A 161 16.08 -6.83 16.71
CA VAL A 161 14.72 -7.15 16.29
C VAL A 161 13.76 -6.18 16.96
N ALA A 162 12.85 -5.61 16.18
CA ALA A 162 11.75 -4.82 16.70
C ALA A 162 10.41 -5.48 16.37
N HIS A 163 9.44 -5.32 17.26
CA HIS A 163 8.10 -5.82 17.07
C HIS A 163 7.12 -4.68 16.81
N LYS A 164 6.21 -4.89 15.88
CA LYS A 164 5.21 -3.93 15.48
C LYS A 164 3.83 -4.54 15.67
N ARG A 165 2.98 -3.89 16.45
CA ARG A 165 1.59 -4.31 16.68
C ARG A 165 0.66 -3.13 16.50
N GLN A 166 -0.52 -3.36 15.96
CA GLN A 166 -1.59 -2.37 15.92
C GLN A 166 -2.81 -2.82 16.73
N GLY A 167 -3.60 -1.85 17.18
CA GLY A 167 -4.89 -2.07 17.81
C GLY A 167 -5.84 -0.91 17.55
N ILE A 168 -7.12 -1.11 17.85
CA ILE A 168 -8.17 -0.11 17.67
C ILE A 168 -8.17 0.83 18.89
N SER A 169 -7.92 2.12 18.66
CA SER A 169 -7.98 3.16 19.68
C SER A 169 -9.39 3.75 19.80
N ALA A 170 -10.13 3.87 18.69
CA ALA A 170 -11.50 4.37 18.63
C ALA A 170 -12.35 3.59 17.61
N TYR A 171 -13.56 3.16 18.02
CA TYR A 171 -14.47 2.39 17.17
C TYR A 171 -15.44 3.30 16.39
N PRO A 172 -15.73 3.00 15.12
CA PRO A 172 -16.66 3.76 14.30
C PRO A 172 -18.12 3.44 14.63
N LYS A 173 -19.06 4.23 14.09
CA LYS A 173 -20.48 3.87 14.07
C LYS A 173 -20.78 2.81 13.01
N TYR A 174 -20.11 2.91 11.86
CA TYR A 174 -20.24 1.96 10.76
C TYR A 174 -18.85 1.46 10.37
N LEU A 175 -18.63 0.15 10.41
CA LEU A 175 -17.35 -0.45 10.07
C LEU A 175 -17.37 -0.95 8.63
N VAL A 176 -16.45 -0.46 7.80
CA VAL A 176 -16.23 -0.99 6.45
C VAL A 176 -15.15 -2.06 6.53
N LEU A 177 -15.48 -3.28 6.13
CA LEU A 177 -14.52 -4.38 5.96
C LEU A 177 -14.27 -4.59 4.47
N HIS A 178 -13.02 -4.37 4.05
CA HIS A 178 -12.56 -4.67 2.71
C HIS A 178 -11.77 -5.98 2.75
N MET A 179 -12.17 -6.97 1.97
CA MET A 179 -11.46 -8.24 1.88
C MET A 179 -10.43 -8.17 0.75
N CYS A 180 -9.14 -8.25 1.08
CA CYS A 180 -8.04 -8.18 0.11
C CYS A 180 -7.97 -9.44 -0.75
N ARG A 181 -8.88 -9.55 -1.73
CA ARG A 181 -9.03 -10.71 -2.61
C ARG A 181 -8.06 -10.73 -3.78
N TYR A 182 -7.36 -9.64 -4.06
CA TYR A 182 -6.42 -9.58 -5.17
C TYR A 182 -5.00 -9.66 -4.62
N VAL A 183 -4.24 -10.64 -5.08
CA VAL A 183 -2.85 -10.86 -4.71
C VAL A 183 -1.99 -10.93 -5.97
N VAL A 184 -0.70 -10.67 -5.83
CA VAL A 184 0.26 -10.86 -6.93
C VAL A 184 0.73 -12.31 -6.89
N GLY A 185 0.54 -13.04 -7.99
CA GLY A 185 1.05 -14.41 -8.13
C GLY A 185 2.56 -14.45 -8.39
N ASP A 186 3.14 -15.64 -8.36
CA ASP A 186 4.57 -15.86 -8.62
C ASP A 186 5.00 -15.40 -10.03
N ASP A 187 4.04 -15.31 -10.95
CA ASP A 187 4.20 -14.81 -12.32
C ASP A 187 3.97 -13.29 -12.44
N TRP A 188 3.90 -12.58 -11.31
CA TRP A 188 3.61 -11.14 -11.21
C TRP A 188 2.25 -10.73 -11.79
N ARG A 189 1.33 -11.67 -11.99
CA ARG A 189 -0.02 -11.39 -12.46
C ARG A 189 -0.99 -11.24 -11.30
N PRO A 190 -1.97 -10.32 -11.39
CA PRO A 190 -3.00 -10.20 -10.39
C PRO A 190 -3.88 -11.45 -10.40
N LYS A 191 -3.96 -12.12 -9.25
CA LYS A 191 -4.79 -13.29 -9.03
C LYS A 191 -5.89 -12.95 -8.04
N LYS A 192 -7.14 -13.26 -8.40
CA LYS A 192 -8.27 -13.17 -7.49
C LYS A 192 -8.36 -14.45 -6.65
N LEU A 193 -8.40 -14.29 -5.34
CA LEU A 193 -8.61 -15.36 -4.38
C LEU A 193 -10.07 -15.83 -4.44
N ASP A 194 -10.29 -16.99 -5.06
CA ASP A 194 -11.61 -17.63 -5.11
C ASP A 194 -11.85 -18.46 -3.84
N CYS A 195 -12.26 -17.76 -2.77
CA CYS A 195 -12.50 -18.34 -1.47
C CYS A 195 -13.73 -17.73 -0.80
N LEU A 196 -14.30 -18.45 0.16
CA LEU A 196 -15.39 -18.01 0.99
C LEU A 196 -14.83 -17.49 2.32
N VAL A 197 -15.24 -16.27 2.69
CA VAL A 197 -15.02 -15.72 4.03
C VAL A 197 -16.39 -15.44 4.61
N PRO A 198 -16.97 -16.37 5.39
CA PRO A 198 -18.32 -16.19 5.94
C PRO A 198 -18.31 -15.04 6.94
N ALA A 199 -19.08 -13.99 6.64
CA ALA A 199 -19.26 -12.87 7.54
C ALA A 199 -20.18 -13.27 8.70
N PRO A 200 -19.75 -13.12 9.97
CA PRO A 200 -20.60 -13.44 11.11
C PRO A 200 -21.70 -12.37 11.26
N PRO A 201 -22.90 -12.73 11.75
CA PRO A 201 -23.98 -11.78 12.01
C PRO A 201 -23.66 -10.83 13.16
N THR A 202 -22.73 -11.20 14.03
CA THR A 202 -22.24 -10.38 15.14
C THR A 202 -20.73 -10.47 15.17
N LEU A 203 -20.06 -9.33 15.29
CA LEU A 203 -18.61 -9.23 15.28
C LEU A 203 -18.12 -8.49 16.52
N ASP A 204 -17.43 -9.20 17.40
CA ASP A 204 -16.79 -8.60 18.58
C ASP A 204 -15.32 -8.28 18.29
N LEU A 205 -14.97 -7.00 18.41
CA LEU A 205 -13.63 -6.47 18.18
C LEU A 205 -12.96 -5.97 19.46
N SER A 206 -13.58 -6.21 20.62
CA SER A 206 -13.09 -5.75 21.93
C SER A 206 -11.67 -6.24 22.24
N LYS A 207 -11.33 -7.46 21.82
CA LYS A 207 -9.99 -8.06 21.98
C LYS A 207 -8.88 -7.33 21.21
N TYR A 208 -9.22 -6.58 20.16
CA TYR A 208 -8.27 -5.82 19.37
C TYR A 208 -8.13 -4.37 19.84
N ARG A 209 -8.69 -4.02 21.00
CA ARG A 209 -8.48 -2.69 21.58
C ARG A 209 -6.98 -2.45 21.80
N ALA A 210 -6.50 -1.30 21.34
CA ALA A 210 -5.15 -0.83 21.62
C ALA A 210 -4.92 -0.73 23.14
N LYS A 211 -3.75 -1.17 23.58
CA LYS A 211 -3.32 -1.12 24.98
C LYS A 211 -2.09 -0.24 25.06
N ARG A 212 -2.18 0.88 25.77
CA ARG A 212 -1.01 1.65 26.20
C ARG A 212 -0.54 1.13 27.55
N GLY A 213 0.76 0.81 27.64
CA GLY A 213 1.42 0.48 28.89
C GLY A 213 2.16 1.68 29.48
N GLY A 214 2.65 1.54 30.72
CA GLY A 214 3.59 2.49 31.33
C GLY A 214 5.05 2.23 30.91
N GLU A 215 5.26 1.77 29.67
CA GLU A 215 6.58 1.46 29.13
C GLU A 215 7.35 2.75 28.80
N GLU A 216 8.68 2.68 28.84
CA GLU A 216 9.54 3.83 28.52
C GLU A 216 9.56 4.08 27.01
N LEU A 217 9.47 5.35 26.61
CA LEU A 217 9.42 5.72 25.20
C LEU A 217 10.81 5.68 24.56
N LEU A 218 10.86 5.23 23.30
CA LEU A 218 12.04 5.44 22.46
C LEU A 218 12.31 6.95 22.33
N PRO A 219 13.58 7.36 22.18
CA PRO A 219 13.90 8.73 21.81
C PRO A 219 13.06 9.14 20.61
N GLU A 220 12.55 10.38 20.63
CA GLU A 220 11.99 10.96 19.41
C GLU A 220 13.11 10.97 18.37
N ASP A 221 12.79 10.56 17.14
CA ASP A 221 13.72 10.86 16.05
C ASP A 221 13.81 12.38 16.06
N GLU A 222 15.00 12.93 16.33
CA GLU A 222 15.19 14.37 16.14
C GLU A 222 14.68 14.66 14.72
N PRO A 223 13.73 15.60 14.53
CA PRO A 223 13.36 16.02 13.19
C PRO A 223 14.69 16.35 12.51
N PRO A 224 14.96 15.85 11.30
CA PRO A 224 16.28 15.96 10.69
C PRO A 224 16.72 17.40 10.86
N SER A 225 17.70 17.61 11.74
CA SER A 225 18.28 18.93 11.90
C SER A 225 18.69 19.32 10.50
N ALA A 226 18.15 20.44 10.00
CA ALA A 226 18.37 20.93 8.65
C ALA A 226 19.85 21.21 8.33
N ALA A 227 20.77 20.86 9.24
CA ALA A 227 22.20 20.88 9.09
C ALA A 227 22.83 19.56 8.56
N ALA A 228 22.07 18.45 8.42
CA ALA A 228 22.65 17.14 8.06
C ALA A 228 22.06 16.47 6.79
N SER A 229 21.23 17.17 6.00
CA SER A 229 20.73 16.69 4.70
C SER A 229 21.17 17.54 3.51
N ALA A 230 22.31 18.22 3.60
CA ALA A 230 23.00 18.71 2.42
C ALA A 230 23.82 17.54 1.86
N GLY A 231 23.30 16.86 0.82
CA GLY A 231 24.16 16.09 -0.06
C GLY A 231 25.30 16.98 -0.58
N PRO A 232 26.43 16.42 -1.06
CA PRO A 232 27.53 17.21 -1.57
C PRO A 232 26.99 18.22 -2.61
N VAL A 233 27.30 19.51 -2.40
CA VAL A 233 26.88 20.59 -3.29
C VAL A 233 27.96 20.73 -4.35
N PRO A 234 27.62 20.79 -5.66
CA PRO A 234 28.60 20.95 -6.71
C PRO A 234 29.28 22.32 -6.59
N ASP A 235 30.62 22.33 -6.67
CA ASP A 235 31.39 23.57 -6.61
C ASP A 235 31.07 24.47 -7.82
N ALA A 236 30.54 25.67 -7.56
CA ALA A 236 30.12 26.60 -8.59
C ALA A 236 31.26 27.06 -9.52
N SER A 237 32.51 27.08 -9.02
CA SER A 237 33.68 27.43 -9.83
C SER A 237 34.04 26.35 -10.84
N ILE A 238 33.91 25.07 -10.44
CA ILE A 238 34.09 23.92 -11.32
C ILE A 238 33.00 23.92 -12.40
N VAL A 239 31.74 24.07 -12.00
CA VAL A 239 30.60 24.13 -12.93
C VAL A 239 30.77 25.25 -13.94
N GLN A 240 31.14 26.46 -13.49
CA GLN A 240 31.32 27.62 -14.36
C GLN A 240 32.45 27.41 -15.39
N GLN A 241 33.56 26.76 -14.99
CA GLN A 241 34.67 26.47 -15.91
C GLN A 241 34.30 25.39 -16.93
N LEU A 242 33.61 24.32 -16.52
CA LEU A 242 33.12 23.30 -17.46
C LEU A 242 32.09 23.88 -18.43
N THR A 243 31.20 24.78 -17.97
CA THR A 243 30.27 25.49 -18.85
C THR A 243 30.98 26.42 -19.82
N ALA A 244 32.04 27.11 -19.38
CA ALA A 244 32.86 27.93 -20.26
C ALA A 244 33.61 27.10 -21.33
N MET A 245 33.89 25.82 -21.05
CA MET A 245 34.47 24.86 -22.00
C MET A 245 33.43 24.25 -22.96
N GLY A 246 32.13 24.54 -22.77
CA GLY A 246 31.05 24.10 -23.66
C GLY A 246 30.22 22.93 -23.15
N PHE A 247 30.46 22.43 -21.93
CA PHE A 247 29.59 21.44 -21.30
C PHE A 247 28.30 22.07 -20.76
N SER A 248 27.21 21.31 -20.68
CA SER A 248 25.98 21.81 -20.06
C SER A 248 26.18 22.06 -18.56
N GLU A 249 25.38 22.96 -17.98
CA GLU A 249 25.45 23.24 -16.54
C GLU A 249 25.14 21.99 -15.70
N ASN A 250 24.26 21.11 -16.19
CA ASN A 250 23.93 19.85 -15.55
C ASN A 250 25.10 18.85 -15.59
N ALA A 251 25.77 18.75 -16.75
CA ALA A 251 26.98 17.94 -16.90
C ALA A 251 28.09 18.45 -15.96
N GLY A 252 28.27 19.77 -15.85
CA GLY A 252 29.21 20.38 -14.91
C GLY A 252 28.91 20.04 -13.45
N LYS A 253 27.63 20.05 -13.07
CA LYS A 253 27.17 19.66 -11.73
C LYS A 253 27.41 18.18 -11.45
N ARG A 254 27.11 17.29 -12.41
CA ARG A 254 27.38 15.84 -12.28
C ARG A 254 28.87 15.58 -12.14
N ALA A 255 29.68 16.17 -13.00
CA ALA A 255 31.13 15.99 -12.97
C ALA A 255 31.74 16.44 -11.65
N ALA A 256 31.36 17.63 -11.15
CA ALA A 256 31.81 18.14 -9.86
C ALA A 256 31.47 17.19 -8.70
N LEU A 257 30.27 16.59 -8.72
CA LEU A 257 29.85 15.64 -7.67
C LEU A 257 30.51 14.28 -7.79
N SER A 258 30.68 13.76 -9.01
CA SER A 258 31.31 12.45 -9.25
C SER A 258 32.76 12.42 -8.79
N VAL A 259 33.47 13.54 -8.90
CA VAL A 259 34.84 13.68 -8.38
C VAL A 259 34.90 14.26 -6.96
N SER A 260 33.76 14.36 -6.26
CA SER A 260 33.68 14.92 -4.91
C SER A 260 34.32 16.32 -4.75
N ASN A 261 34.16 17.18 -5.76
CA ASN A 261 34.74 18.52 -5.85
C ASN A 261 36.29 18.55 -5.73
N ALA A 262 36.99 17.47 -6.13
CA ALA A 262 38.43 17.36 -5.96
C ALA A 262 39.26 18.35 -6.83
N GLY A 263 38.65 18.91 -7.88
CA GLY A 263 39.26 19.97 -8.70
C GLY A 263 38.70 20.03 -10.13
N VAL A 264 38.99 21.12 -10.83
CA VAL A 264 38.50 21.35 -12.21
C VAL A 264 39.07 20.32 -13.18
N GLU A 265 40.37 20.02 -13.11
CA GLU A 265 41.03 19.10 -14.05
C GLU A 265 40.43 17.70 -14.02
N GLN A 266 40.15 17.18 -12.81
CA GLN A 266 39.54 15.86 -12.62
C GLN A 266 38.07 15.84 -13.05
N ALA A 267 37.33 16.94 -12.81
CA ALA A 267 35.96 17.07 -13.28
C ALA A 267 35.88 17.13 -14.82
N VAL A 268 36.85 17.77 -15.48
CA VAL A 268 36.96 17.80 -16.94
C VAL A 268 37.27 16.41 -17.50
N GLU A 269 38.21 15.69 -16.90
CA GLU A 269 38.55 14.31 -17.29
C GLU A 269 37.33 13.38 -17.18
N TRP A 270 36.63 13.43 -16.04
CA TRP A 270 35.39 12.68 -15.83
C TRP A 270 34.31 13.05 -16.86
N ALA A 271 34.14 14.35 -17.13
CA ALA A 271 33.15 14.84 -18.09
C ALA A 271 33.44 14.36 -19.52
N PHE A 272 34.72 14.24 -19.92
CA PHE A 272 35.07 13.71 -21.23
C PHE A 272 34.78 12.22 -21.35
N GLU A 273 35.09 11.43 -20.31
CA GLU A 273 34.85 9.99 -20.28
C GLU A 273 33.36 9.64 -20.30
N HIS A 274 32.51 10.48 -19.69
CA HIS A 274 31.08 10.20 -19.48
C HIS A 274 30.15 11.06 -20.35
N ASN A 275 30.68 11.86 -21.31
CA ASN A 275 29.84 12.73 -22.14
C ASN A 275 28.83 11.96 -23.03
N GLY A 276 29.10 10.68 -23.30
CA GLY A 276 28.24 9.80 -24.08
C GLY A 276 27.11 9.15 -23.29
N ASP A 277 27.06 9.34 -21.97
CA ASP A 277 26.04 8.73 -21.13
C ASP A 277 24.68 9.39 -21.32
N ALA A 278 23.62 8.58 -21.35
CA ALA A 278 22.26 9.05 -21.62
C ALA A 278 21.75 10.06 -20.59
N ASP A 279 22.25 9.98 -19.36
CA ASP A 279 21.88 10.82 -18.23
C ASP A 279 22.87 11.98 -17.99
N PHE A 280 23.88 12.14 -18.85
CA PHE A 280 24.98 13.11 -18.66
C PHE A 280 24.48 14.56 -18.56
N ASN A 281 23.44 14.90 -19.32
CA ASN A 281 22.85 16.24 -19.35
C ASN A 281 21.58 16.37 -18.49
N ASP A 282 21.17 15.31 -17.80
CA ASP A 282 19.97 15.31 -16.98
C ASP A 282 20.17 16.12 -15.70
N PRO A 283 19.10 16.75 -15.18
CA PRO A 283 19.19 17.49 -13.93
C PRO A 283 19.62 16.56 -12.79
N VAL A 284 20.66 16.97 -12.05
CA VAL A 284 21.11 16.22 -10.87
C VAL A 284 19.98 16.17 -9.84
N PRO A 285 19.66 15.00 -9.27
CA PRO A 285 18.67 14.90 -8.21
C PRO A 285 19.00 15.87 -7.08
N ALA A 286 18.01 16.65 -6.65
CA ALA A 286 18.15 17.50 -5.47
C ALA A 286 18.48 16.63 -4.25
N PRO A 287 19.28 17.12 -3.29
CA PRO A 287 19.63 16.35 -2.09
C PRO A 287 18.34 15.94 -1.36
N GLY A 288 18.04 14.63 -1.38
CA GLY A 288 16.84 14.05 -0.75
C GLY A 288 15.77 13.49 -1.70
N ALA A 289 15.98 13.47 -3.02
CA ALA A 289 15.13 12.65 -3.89
C ALA A 289 15.56 11.17 -3.82
N PRO A 290 14.64 10.21 -3.60
CA PRO A 290 14.98 8.79 -3.72
C PRO A 290 15.37 8.50 -5.18
N ALA A 291 16.42 7.68 -5.33
CA ALA A 291 16.86 7.14 -6.62
C ALA A 291 15.75 6.35 -7.33
#